data_AF-A0A3P3QSX9-F1
#
_entry.id   AF-A0A3P3QSX9-F1
#
_cell.length_a   1.000
_cell.length_b   1.000
_cell.length_c   1.000
_cell.angle_alpha   90.00
_cell.angle_beta   90.00
_cell.angle_gamma   90.00
#
_symmetry.space_group_name_H-M   'P 1'
#
loop_
_entity.id
_entity.type
_entity.pdbx_description
1 polymer ?
#
loop_
_entity_poly.entity_id
_entity_poly.type
_entity_poly.pdbx_seq_one_letter_code
_entity_poly.pdbx_strand_id
1 'polypeptide(L)' 'MNVNKLKGKIVENGLNVSQLASYIGIDRTTLYRKLTSNGDTLTISEAEKISKVLNLSMEDVNAIFLLIL' A
#
# COMPACT_ATOMS: atom_id res chain seq x y z
N MET A 1 -7.88 1.06 6.24
CA MET A 1 -6.90 0.23 5.51
C MET A 1 -6.27 -0.80 6.44
N ASN A 2 -5.96 -2.00 5.96
CA ASN A 2 -5.22 -3.04 6.69
C ASN A 2 -3.72 -2.99 6.35
N VAL A 3 -2.96 -2.27 7.17
CA VAL A 3 -1.52 -2.04 6.98
C VAL A 3 -0.71 -3.35 7.05
N ASN A 4 -1.13 -4.30 7.90
CA ASN A 4 -0.41 -5.57 8.06
C ASN A 4 -0.53 -6.43 6.81
N LYS A 5 -1.74 -6.52 6.22
CA LYS A 5 -1.93 -7.19 4.93
C LYS A 5 -1.11 -6.54 3.83
N LEU A 6 -1.10 -5.21 3.75
CA LEU A 6 -0.28 -4.50 2.78
C LEU A 6 1.22 -4.81 2.94
N LYS A 7 1.74 -4.80 4.17
CA LYS A 7 3.14 -5.16 4.45
C LYS A 7 3.45 -6.61 4.04
N GLY A 8 2.51 -7.53 4.22
CA GLY A 8 2.62 -8.90 3.71
C GLY A 8 2.82 -8.92 2.19
N LYS A 9 1.93 -8.26 1.44
CA LYS A 9 2.03 -8.17 -0.03
C LYS A 9 3.31 -7.50 -0.51
N ILE A 10 3.83 -6.51 0.23
CA ILE A 10 5.12 -5.87 -0.07
C ILE A 10 6.25 -6.91 -0.02
N VAL A 11 6.30 -7.73 1.03
CA VAL A 11 7.32 -8.78 1.20
C VAL A 11 7.15 -9.92 0.21
N GLU A 12 5.92 -10.34 -0.09
CA GLU A 12 5.62 -11.36 -1.11
C GLU A 12 6.13 -10.96 -2.50
N ASN A 13 6.14 -9.66 -2.82
CA ASN A 13 6.71 -9.12 -4.06
C ASN A 13 8.22 -8.86 -3.98
N GLY A 14 8.90 -9.29 -2.90
CA GLY A 14 10.35 -9.08 -2.72
C GLY A 14 10.74 -7.61 -2.52
N LEU A 15 9.80 -6.77 -2.11
CA LEU A 15 10.03 -5.34 -1.89
C LEU A 15 10.10 -5.02 -0.40
N ASN A 16 10.64 -3.83 -0.11
CA ASN A 16 10.43 -3.15 1.17
C ASN A 16 9.67 -1.83 0.96
N VAL A 17 9.22 -1.20 2.06
CA VAL A 17 8.44 0.04 2.02
C VAL A 17 9.17 1.17 1.29
N SER A 18 10.50 1.26 1.44
CA SER A 18 11.29 2.30 0.77
C SER A 18 11.31 2.10 -0.75
N GLN A 19 11.46 0.87 -1.22
CA GLN A 19 11.39 0.54 -2.64
C GLN A 19 10.00 0.83 -3.20
N LEU A 20 8.93 0.43 -2.49
CA LEU A 20 7.56 0.73 -2.90
C LEU A 20 7.33 2.24 -3.03
N ALA A 21 7.81 3.04 -2.08
CA ALA A 21 7.71 4.50 -2.14
C ALA A 21 8.35 5.05 -3.42
N SER A 22 9.55 4.58 -3.77
CA SER A 22 10.23 4.94 -5.02
C SER A 22 9.42 4.53 -6.26
N TYR A 23 8.84 3.33 -6.29
CA TYR A 23 8.04 2.86 -7.44
C TYR A 23 6.75 3.67 -7.66
N ILE A 24 6.09 4.12 -6.58
CA ILE A 24 4.85 4.90 -6.69
C ILE A 24 5.09 6.42 -6.78
N GLY A 25 6.36 6.83 -6.66
CA GLY A 25 6.82 8.21 -6.84
C GLY A 25 6.53 9.13 -5.64
N ILE A 26 6.62 8.61 -4.41
CA ILE A 26 6.47 9.41 -3.20
C ILE A 26 7.66 9.25 -2.26
N ASP A 27 7.89 10.24 -1.39
CA ASP A 27 8.93 10.16 -0.38
C ASP A 27 8.69 9.00 0.61
N ARG A 28 9.78 8.31 1.00
CA ARG A 28 9.75 7.18 1.94
C ARG A 28 9.10 7.57 3.26
N THR A 29 9.48 8.72 3.83
CA THR A 29 8.95 9.18 5.13
C THR A 29 7.46 9.45 5.04
N THR A 30 7.02 10.01 3.90
CA THR A 30 5.62 10.21 3.59
C THR A 30 4.85 8.89 3.52
N LEU A 31 5.38 7.86 2.84
CA LEU A 31 4.73 6.55 2.81
C LEU A 31 4.66 5.91 4.20
N TYR A 32 5.75 5.95 4.97
CA TYR A 32 5.75 5.43 6.34
C TYR A 32 4.69 6.11 7.21
N ARG A 33 4.59 7.44 7.15
CA ARG A 33 3.58 8.21 7.89
C ARG A 33 2.15 7.78 7.53
N LYS A 34 1.87 7.62 6.23
CA LYS A 34 0.56 7.14 5.74
C LYS A 34 0.25 5.73 6.25
N LEU A 35 1.23 4.83 6.28
CA LEU A 35 1.06 3.47 6.81
C LEU A 35 0.85 3.46 8.32
N THR A 36 1.51 4.34 9.08
CA THR A 36 1.34 4.41 10.54
C THR A 36 0.07 5.13 10.97
N SER A 37 -0.47 6.04 10.14
CA SER A 37 -1.74 6.72 10.39
C SER A 37 -2.94 5.93 9.85
N ASN A 38 -2.89 4.59 9.88
CA ASN A 38 -3.92 3.69 9.35
C ASN A 38 -4.39 3.97 7.89
N GLY A 39 -3.57 4.67 7.10
CA GLY A 39 -3.92 5.08 5.74
C GLY A 39 -4.75 6.36 5.63
N ASP A 40 -4.95 7.13 6.70
CA ASP A 40 -5.84 8.31 6.74
C ASP A 40 -5.56 9.36 5.65
N THR A 41 -4.32 9.42 5.16
CA THR A 41 -3.92 10.37 4.10
C THR A 41 -3.53 9.67 2.81
N LEU A 42 -3.71 8.36 2.68
CA LEU A 42 -3.47 7.63 1.44
C LEU A 42 -4.58 7.98 0.43
N THR A 43 -4.18 8.45 -0.74
CA THR A 43 -5.11 8.83 -1.81
C THR A 43 -5.49 7.60 -2.66
N ILE A 44 -6.60 7.70 -3.40
CA ILE A 44 -7.02 6.66 -4.36
C ILE A 44 -5.92 6.42 -5.40
N SER A 45 -5.31 7.48 -5.95
CA SER A 45 -4.23 7.33 -6.94
C SER A 45 -3.01 6.61 -6.38
N GLU A 46 -2.64 6.84 -5.11
CA GLU A 46 -1.56 6.09 -4.46
C GLU A 46 -1.95 4.63 -4.26
N ALA A 47 -3.18 4.34 -3.81
CA ALA A 47 -3.68 2.98 -3.66
C ALA A 47 -3.70 2.21 -4.99
N GLU A 48 -4.11 2.86 -6.09
CA GLU A 48 -4.06 2.29 -7.44
C GLU A 48 -2.63 1.97 -7.88
N LYS A 49 -1.68 2.89 -7.68
CA LYS A 49 -0.27 2.66 -8.00
C LYS A 49 0.31 1.51 -7.19
N ILE A 50 0.05 1.47 -5.88
CA ILE A 50 0.47 0.37 -5.01
C ILE A 50 -0.10 -0.96 -5.51
N SER A 51 -1.38 -0.98 -5.87
CA SER A 51 -2.06 -2.18 -6.38
C SER A 51 -1.40 -2.71 -7.64
N LYS A 52 -1.01 -1.82 -8.56
CA LYS A 52 -0.28 -2.18 -9.79
C LYS A 52 1.13 -2.70 -9.50
N VAL A 53 1.89 -2.02 -8.63
CA VAL A 53 3.28 -2.42 -8.30
C VAL A 53 3.33 -3.76 -7.60
N LEU A 54 2.37 -4.05 -6.71
CA LEU A 54 2.33 -5.29 -5.93
C LEU A 54 1.51 -6.40 -6.58
N ASN A 55 1.05 -6.20 -7.82
CA ASN A 55 0.20 -7.13 -8.56
C ASN A 55 -0.98 -7.66 -7.72
N LEU A 56 -1.69 -6.75 -7.04
CA LEU A 56 -2.76 -7.10 -6.12
C LEU A 56 -3.98 -7.61 -6.90
N SER A 57 -4.55 -8.72 -6.42
CA SER A 57 -5.86 -9.17 -6.89
C SER A 57 -6.97 -8.24 -6.38
N MET A 58 -8.16 -8.32 -6.96
CA MET A 58 -9.33 -7.59 -6.45
C MET A 58 -9.64 -7.96 -4.99
N GLU A 59 -9.41 -9.23 -4.62
CA GLU A 59 -9.55 -9.70 -3.25
C GLU A 59 -8.55 -9.02 -2.31
N ASP A 60 -7.28 -8.92 -2.72
CA ASP A 60 -6.25 -8.21 -1.97
C ASP A 60 -6.59 -6.73 -1.81
N VAL A 61 -7.03 -6.07 -2.90
CA VAL A 61 -7.42 -4.66 -2.89
C VAL A 61 -8.55 -4.42 -1.90
N ASN A 62 -9.59 -5.25 -1.94
CA ASN A 62 -10.68 -5.19 -0.98
C ASN A 62 -10.14 -5.40 0.42
N ALA A 63 -9.42 -6.49 0.68
CA ALA A 63 -8.91 -6.82 2.01
C ALA A 63 -7.94 -5.78 2.62
N ILE A 64 -7.24 -5.02 1.78
CA ILE A 64 -6.27 -4.01 2.21
C ILE A 64 -6.90 -2.62 2.30
N PHE A 65 -7.53 -2.14 1.24
CA PHE A 65 -7.94 -0.75 1.14
C PHE A 65 -9.40 -0.53 1.56
N LEU A 66 -10.24 -1.56 1.49
CA LEU A 66 -11.66 -1.47 1.81
C LEU A 66 -11.97 -2.30 3.06
N LEU A 67 -12.36 -1.66 4.16
CA LEU A 67 -13.19 -2.39 5.11
C LEU A 67 -14.54 -2.55 4.44
N ILE A 68 -14.94 -3.81 4.23
CA ILE A 68 -16.24 -4.23 3.68
C ILE A 68 -17.34 -3.28 4.18
N LEU A 69 -18.06 -2.62 3.25
CA LEU A 69 -19.29 -1.87 3.55
C LEU A 69 -20.41 -2.84 3.96
#